data_AF-A0A928TIU7-F1
#
_entry.id   AF-A0A928TIU7-F1
#
_cell.length_a   1.000
_cell.length_b   1.000
_cell.length_c   1.000
_cell.angle_alpha   90.00
_cell.angle_beta   90.00
_cell.angle_gamma   90.00
#
_symmetry.space_group_name_H-M   'P 1'
#
loop_
_entity.id
_entity.type
_entity.pdbx_description
1 polymer ?
#
loop_
_entity_poly.entity_id
_entity_poly.type
_entity_poly.pdbx_seq_one_letter_code
_entity_poly.pdbx_strand_id
1 'polypeptide(L)'
;MDSLLRYAYIEQRCNACGGSYRVTLYEAHAEHQVQRTWRSARHCEVCSTPDSPLVTRIPPEFVDNLHAAWERIREVAREAGLELKLGAQDGSVEEGGLAHRA
;
A
#
# COMPACT_ATOMS: atom_id res chain seq x y z
N MET A 1 13.56 -10.16 4.53
CA MET A 1 13.56 -8.68 4.53
C MET A 1 12.18 -8.26 4.07
N ASP A 2 11.42 -7.56 4.90
CA ASP A 2 10.05 -7.16 4.56
C ASP A 2 10.07 -6.03 3.53
N SER A 3 9.38 -6.24 2.41
CA SER A 3 9.22 -5.20 1.39
C SER A 3 8.34 -4.09 1.93
N LEU A 4 8.76 -2.83 1.71
CA LEU A 4 7.99 -1.64 2.10
C LEU A 4 6.60 -1.59 1.44
N LEU A 5 6.42 -2.33 0.34
CA LEU A 5 5.14 -2.54 -0.32
C LEU A 5 4.07 -3.20 0.56
N ARG A 6 4.44 -3.87 1.67
CA ARG A 6 3.49 -4.45 2.62
C ARG A 6 2.72 -3.40 3.43
N TYR A 7 3.26 -2.19 3.54
CA TYR A 7 2.69 -1.12 4.37
C TYR A 7 1.82 -0.14 3.57
N ALA A 8 1.79 -0.26 2.24
CA ALA A 8 0.94 0.54 1.38
C ALA A 8 -0.16 -0.33 0.77
N TYR A 9 -1.39 0.19 0.77
CA TYR A 9 -2.54 -0.49 0.21
C TYR A 9 -3.38 0.45 -0.64
N ILE A 10 -4.14 -0.15 -1.55
CA ILE A 10 -5.25 0.51 -2.25
C ILE A 10 -6.57 -0.11 -1.81
N GLU A 11 -7.63 0.68 -1.84
CA GLU A 11 -8.98 0.17 -1.64
C GLU A 11 -9.55 -0.27 -2.98
N GLN A 12 -10.02 -1.51 -3.03
CA GLN A 12 -10.71 -2.08 -4.18
C GLN A 12 -12.15 -2.38 -3.81
N ARG A 13 -13.06 -2.17 -4.76
CA ARG A 13 -14.47 -2.54 -4.60
C ARG A 13 -14.72 -3.92 -5.16
N CYS A 14 -15.53 -4.69 -4.45
CA CYS A 14 -16.06 -5.95 -4.91
C CYS A 14 -17.13 -5.69 -5.98
N ASN A 15 -17.00 -6.33 -7.14
CA ASN A 15 -17.98 -6.22 -8.22
C ASN A 15 -19.29 -6.98 -7.92
N ALA A 16 -19.31 -7.90 -6.94
CA ALA A 16 -20.51 -8.64 -6.55
C ALA A 16 -21.34 -7.91 -5.50
N CYS A 17 -20.74 -7.49 -4.37
CA CYS A 17 -21.47 -6.89 -3.25
C CYS A 17 -21.26 -5.38 -3.07
N GLY A 18 -20.34 -4.78 -3.82
CA GLY A 18 -19.98 -3.36 -3.69
C GLY A 18 -19.10 -3.03 -2.47
N GLY A 19 -18.82 -3.99 -1.58
CA GLY A 19 -17.96 -3.80 -0.42
C GLY A 19 -16.52 -3.45 -0.81
N SER A 20 -15.84 -2.67 0.04
CA SER A 20 -14.43 -2.31 -0.16
C SER A 20 -13.50 -3.22 0.65
N TYR A 21 -12.36 -3.57 0.06
CA TYR A 21 -11.30 -4.31 0.75
C TYR A 21 -9.93 -3.75 0.38
N ARG A 22 -8.95 -3.95 1.27
CA ARG A 22 -7.59 -3.45 1.09
C ARG A 22 -6.75 -4.48 0.34
N VAL A 23 -6.01 -3.99 -0.65
CA VAL A 23 -5.01 -4.77 -1.38
C VAL A 23 -3.66 -4.10 -1.20
N THR A 24 -2.70 -4.80 -0.61
CA THR A 24 -1.36 -4.26 -0.45
C THR A 24 -0.64 -4.20 -1.79
N LEU A 25 0.25 -3.21 -1.95
CA LEU A 25 1.09 -3.12 -3.13
C LEU A 25 2.04 -4.31 -3.24
N TYR A 26 2.36 -4.97 -2.12
CA TYR A 26 3.14 -6.20 -2.13
C TYR A 26 2.40 -7.33 -2.84
N GLU A 27 1.12 -7.54 -2.51
CA GLU A 27 0.32 -8.57 -3.18
C GLU A 27 0.12 -8.22 -4.65
N ALA A 28 -0.08 -6.94 -4.99
CA ALA A 28 -0.13 -6.50 -6.39
C ALA A 28 1.18 -6.83 -7.12
N HIS A 29 2.33 -6.49 -6.54
CA HIS A 29 3.65 -6.80 -7.11
C HIS A 29 3.89 -8.30 -7.26
N ALA A 30 3.55 -9.11 -6.25
CA ALA A 30 3.68 -10.56 -6.31
C ALA A 30 2.81 -11.17 -7.41
N GLU A 31 1.57 -10.68 -7.59
CA GLU A 31 0.70 -11.07 -8.70
C GLU A 31 1.31 -10.73 -10.06
N HIS A 32 2.02 -9.60 -10.15
CA HIS A 32 2.64 -9.16 -11.40
C HIS A 32 3.74 -10.10 -11.89
N GLN A 33 4.51 -10.67 -10.97
CA GLN A 33 5.56 -11.65 -11.26
C GLN A 33 5.02 -12.94 -11.89
N VAL A 34 3.72 -13.23 -11.71
CA VAL A 34 3.06 -14.43 -12.27
C VAL A 34 2.50 -14.16 -13.69
N GLN A 35 2.75 -12.97 -14.27
CA GLN A 35 2.51 -12.61 -15.68
C GLN A 35 1.08 -12.89 -16.24
N ARG A 36 0.02 -12.59 -15.47
CA ARG A 36 -1.36 -12.68 -15.99
C ARG A 36 -1.95 -11.31 -16.32
N THR A 37 -2.34 -11.10 -17.59
CA THR A 37 -2.98 -9.86 -18.08
C THR A 37 -4.37 -9.63 -17.48
N TRP A 38 -5.01 -10.71 -17.04
CA TRP A 38 -6.36 -10.74 -16.49
C TRP A 38 -6.38 -11.56 -15.21
N ARG A 39 -7.09 -11.09 -14.18
CA ARG A 39 -7.22 -11.79 -12.89
C ARG A 39 -8.68 -12.03 -12.54
N SER A 40 -8.94 -13.19 -11.93
CA SER A 40 -10.16 -13.39 -11.16
C SER A 40 -10.20 -12.34 -10.05
N ALA A 41 -11.41 -11.86 -9.72
CA ALA A 41 -11.56 -11.00 -8.57
C ALA A 41 -11.04 -11.73 -7.32
N ARG A 42 -10.34 -11.00 -6.44
CA ARG A 42 -9.91 -11.54 -5.16
C ARG A 42 -11.12 -11.91 -4.32
N HIS A 43 -10.94 -12.89 -3.43
CA HIS A 43 -11.96 -13.27 -2.47
C HIS A 43 -12.42 -12.03 -1.69
N CYS A 44 -13.70 -11.71 -1.79
CA CYS A 44 -14.28 -10.64 -0.99
C CYS A 44 -14.62 -11.19 0.39
N GLU A 45 -13.95 -10.69 1.43
CA GLU A 45 -14.21 -11.08 2.82
C GLU A 45 -15.64 -10.76 3.28
N VAL A 46 -16.33 -9.85 2.58
CA VAL A 46 -17.69 -9.41 2.91
C VAL A 46 -18.77 -10.36 2.39
N CYS A 47 -18.66 -10.84 1.15
CA CYS A 47 -19.72 -11.64 0.51
C CYS A 47 -19.28 -13.04 0.09
N SER A 48 -18.00 -13.38 0.29
CA SER A 48 -17.38 -14.68 0.00
C SER A 48 -17.66 -15.25 -1.39
N THR A 49 -18.08 -14.41 -2.34
CA THR A 49 -18.50 -14.84 -3.68
C THR A 49 -17.25 -15.18 -4.51
N PRO A 50 -17.12 -16.43 -5.03
CA PRO A 50 -15.86 -16.90 -5.62
C PRO A 50 -15.48 -16.25 -6.95
N ASP A 51 -16.44 -15.74 -7.71
CA ASP A 51 -16.21 -15.33 -9.09
C ASP A 51 -16.88 -13.98 -9.37
N SER A 52 -16.09 -12.92 -9.33
CA SER A 52 -16.46 -11.61 -9.87
C SER A 52 -15.66 -11.33 -11.14
N PRO A 53 -16.21 -10.53 -12.07
CA PRO A 53 -15.60 -10.27 -13.37
C PRO A 53 -14.21 -9.64 -13.25
N LEU A 54 -13.46 -9.70 -14.35
CA LEU A 54 -12.13 -9.12 -14.52
C LEU A 54 -12.06 -7.71 -13.94
N VAL A 55 -11.16 -7.52 -12.98
CA VAL A 55 -10.93 -6.24 -12.30
C VAL A 55 -9.71 -5.53 -12.89
N THR A 56 -9.77 -4.20 -12.95
CA THR A 56 -8.63 -3.37 -13.34
C THR A 56 -7.44 -3.66 -12.42
N ARG A 57 -6.28 -3.87 -13.04
CA ARG A 57 -4.99 -4.11 -12.40
C ARG A 57 -4.22 -2.80 -12.38
N ILE A 58 -3.51 -2.51 -11.28
CA ILE A 58 -2.53 -1.41 -11.27
C ILE A 58 -1.44 -1.78 -12.28
N PRO A 59 -1.06 -0.91 -13.22
CA PRO A 59 -0.04 -1.27 -14.18
C PRO A 59 1.30 -1.59 -13.47
N PRO A 60 1.97 -2.70 -13.82
CA PRO A 60 3.17 -3.16 -13.12
C PRO A 60 4.27 -2.14 -12.98
N GLU A 61 4.48 -1.32 -14.01
CA GLU A 61 5.48 -0.27 -14.03
C GLU A 61 5.32 0.73 -12.86
N PHE A 62 4.10 1.01 -12.40
CA PHE A 62 3.90 1.93 -11.27
C PHE A 62 4.38 1.31 -9.96
N VAL A 63 4.06 0.03 -9.74
CA VAL A 63 4.43 -0.68 -8.50
C VAL A 63 5.94 -0.89 -8.46
N ASP A 64 6.53 -1.24 -9.60
CA ASP A 64 7.96 -1.49 -9.72
C ASP A 64 8.78 -0.20 -9.53
N ASN A 65 8.35 0.91 -10.16
CA ASN A 65 8.99 2.21 -9.99
C ASN A 65 8.91 2.71 -8.55
N LEU A 66 7.76 2.53 -7.89
CA LEU A 66 7.60 2.91 -6.49
C LEU A 66 8.49 2.08 -5.58
N HIS A 67 8.55 0.76 -5.80
CA HIS A 67 9.43 -0.11 -5.05
C HIS A 67 10.90 0.30 -5.18
N ALA A 68 11.37 0.57 -6.40
CA ALA A 68 12.73 1.04 -6.65
C ALA A 68 13.01 2.39 -5.96
N ALA A 69 12.05 3.31 -5.96
CA ALA A 69 12.19 4.60 -5.27
C ALA A 69 12.32 4.43 -3.75
N TRP A 70 11.49 3.58 -3.13
CA TRP A 70 11.57 3.30 -1.70
C TRP A 70 12.87 2.61 -1.30
N GLU A 71 13.33 1.65 -2.09
CA GLU A 71 14.61 0.98 -1.88
C GLU A 71 15.77 1.98 -1.92
N ARG A 72 15.74 2.93 -2.86
CA ARG A 72 16.73 4.01 -2.94
C ARG A 72 16.72 4.91 -1.70
N ILE A 73 15.55 5.33 -1.23
CA ILE A 73 15.44 6.16 -0.01
C ILE A 73 15.94 5.38 1.21
N ARG A 74 15.59 4.10 1.31
CA ARG A 74 16.04 3.23 2.40
C ARG A 74 17.55 3.13 2.44
N GLU A 75 18.20 2.99 1.30
CA GLU A 75 19.66 2.93 1.20
C GLU A 75 20.30 4.25 1.66
N VAL A 76 19.83 5.39 1.14
CA VAL A 76 20.35 6.71 1.53
C VAL A 76 20.14 6.98 3.03
N ALA A 77 18.98 6.58 3.58
CA ALA A 77 18.73 6.70 5.02
C ALA A 77 19.73 5.85 5.81
N ARG A 78 19.96 4.60 5.39
CA ARG A 78 20.93 3.70 6.03
C ARG A 78 22.35 4.27 6.01
N GLU A 79 22.79 4.82 4.89
CA GLU A 79 24.10 5.48 4.76
C GLU A 79 24.24 6.68 5.72
N ALA A 80 23.14 7.37 6.00
CA ALA A 80 23.07 8.47 6.96
C ALA A 80 22.89 8.02 8.42
N GLY A 81 22.83 6.71 8.71
CA GLY A 81 22.54 6.18 10.04
C GLY A 81 21.08 6.36 10.47
N LEU A 82 20.17 6.59 9.53
CA LEU A 82 18.74 6.73 9.72
C LEU A 82 17.98 5.45 9.31
N GLU A 83 16.77 5.30 9.84
CA GLU A 83 15.88 4.20 9.48
C GLU A 83 14.63 4.76 8.77
N LEU A 84 14.33 4.26 7.57
CA LEU A 84 13.10 4.60 6.87
C LEU A 84 11.91 3.85 7.49
N LYS A 85 10.92 4.60 7.96
CA LYS A 85 9.64 4.07 8.47
C LYS A 85 8.49 4.62 7.65
N LEU A 86 7.53 3.76 7.31
CA LEU A 86 6.28 4.14 6.65
C LEU A 86 5.15 4.10 7.68
N GLY A 87 4.44 5.22 7.83
CA GLY A 87 3.29 5.35 8.72
C GLY A 87 2.57 6.67 8.45
N ALA A 88 1.33 6.80 8.95
CA ALA A 88 0.74 8.11 9.09
C ALA A 88 1.59 8.87 10.11
N GLN A 89 2.12 10.05 9.76
CA GLN A 89 2.50 11.00 10.80
C GLN A 89 1.19 11.42 11.46
N ASP A 90 0.83 10.78 12.56
CA ASP A 90 -0.20 11.31 13.44
C ASP A 90 0.28 12.71 13.83
N GLY A 91 -0.41 13.72 13.29
CA GLY A 91 -0.10 15.13 13.50
C GLY A 91 -0.43 15.57 14.92
N SER A 92 0.19 14.98 15.93
CA SER A 92 0.39 15.65 17.21
C SER A 92 1.59 16.56 17.07
N VAL A 93 1.38 17.68 16.38
CA VAL A 93 2.13 18.90 16.69
C VAL A 93 1.74 19.24 18.12
N GLU A 94 2.64 19.00 19.07
CA GLU A 94 2.50 19.53 20.42
C GLU A 94 2.31 21.05 20.29
N GLU A 95 1.11 21.54 20.60
CA GLU A 95 0.87 22.95 20.85
C GLU A 95 1.63 23.33 22.13
N GLY A 96 2.92 23.61 21.98
CA GLY A 96 3.69 24.44 22.90
C GLY A 96 3.18 25.87 22.84
N GLY A 97 2.01 26.12 23.43
CA GLY A 97 1.42 27.44 23.59
C GLY A 97 1.52 27.90 25.03
N LEU A 98 2.57 28.69 25.33
CA LEU A 98 2.72 29.44 26.57
C LEU A 98 1.42 30.18 26.95
N ALA A 99 0.82 29.80 28.08
CA ALA A 99 -0.07 30.69 28.82
C ALA A 99 0.67 31.21 30.06
N HIS A 100 1.55 32.20 29.84
CA HIS A 100 2.06 33.06 30.89
C HIS A 100 1.25 34.36 30.86
N ARG A 101 0.66 34.72 32.02
CA ARG A 101 0.16 36.05 32.42
C ARG A 101 -1.15 36.55 31.79
N ALA A 102 -2.19 36.67 32.62
CA ALA A 102 -2.45 37.89 33.39
C ALA A 102 -3.20 37.53 34.68
#